data_AF-A0A1S3XAJ9-F1
#
_entry.id   AF-A0A1S3XAJ9-F1
#
_cell.length_a   1.000
_cell.length_b   1.000
_cell.length_c   1.000
_cell.angle_alpha   90.00
_cell.angle_beta   90.00
_cell.angle_gamma   90.00
#
_symmetry.space_group_name_H-M   'P 1'
#
loop_
_entity.id
_entity.type
_entity.pdbx_description
1 polymer ?
#
loop_
_entity_poly.entity_id
_entity_poly.type
_entity_poly.pdbx_seq_one_letter_code
_entity_poly.pdbx_strand_id
1 'polypeptide(L)'
;MPQAGSSSQIRCRCGLKAHHFTSSTPANPGRKFYKCPRPKIISCDFWEWEDKILCDSAMTEITGLTSSLDVVNIERYKLREEVISMKDMNQSEANNVGKLEERVSLLKMLIIASWALFLGFFVASVMK
;
A
#
# COMPACT_ATOMS: atom_id res chain seq x y z
N MET A 1 -34.83 -5.08 19.15
CA MET A 1 -34.44 -5.20 20.57
C MET A 1 -32.95 -5.49 20.62
N PRO A 2 -32.08 -4.60 21.12
CA PRO A 2 -30.68 -4.94 21.29
C PRO A 2 -30.47 -5.61 22.66
N GLN A 3 -29.81 -6.75 22.61
CA GLN A 3 -29.44 -7.62 23.71
C GLN A 3 -28.57 -6.87 24.72
N ALA A 4 -29.04 -6.79 25.97
CA ALA A 4 -28.25 -6.29 27.09
C ALA A 4 -27.11 -7.28 27.38
N GLY A 5 -25.89 -6.90 27.00
CA GLY A 5 -24.69 -7.64 27.39
C GLY A 5 -24.62 -7.72 28.91
N SER A 6 -24.71 -8.94 29.43
CA SER A 6 -24.49 -9.26 30.84
C SER A 6 -23.10 -8.77 31.26
N SER A 7 -23.02 -7.58 31.84
CA SER A 7 -21.81 -7.09 32.49
C SER A 7 -21.62 -7.89 33.77
N SER A 8 -20.96 -9.04 33.68
CA SER A 8 -20.47 -9.78 34.85
C SER A 8 -19.73 -8.80 35.75
N GLN A 9 -20.34 -8.51 36.89
CA GLN A 9 -19.90 -7.45 37.77
C GLN A 9 -18.54 -7.81 38.37
N ILE A 10 -17.45 -7.22 37.87
CA ILE A 10 -16.08 -7.47 38.35
C ILE A 10 -16.00 -7.19 39.84
N ARG A 11 -15.52 -8.15 40.62
CA ARG A 11 -15.39 -8.08 42.07
C ARG A 11 -13.93 -8.12 42.49
N CYS A 12 -13.58 -7.36 43.51
CA CYS A 12 -12.26 -7.42 44.10
C CYS A 12 -12.12 -8.62 45.05
N ARG A 13 -10.91 -8.85 45.58
CA ARG A 13 -10.62 -9.91 46.58
C ARG A 13 -11.38 -9.75 47.91
N CYS A 14 -11.98 -8.58 48.19
CA CYS A 14 -12.88 -8.40 49.33
C CYS A 14 -14.33 -8.87 49.05
N GLY A 15 -14.63 -9.33 47.83
CA GLY A 15 -15.99 -9.67 47.38
C GLY A 15 -16.85 -8.46 46.98
N LEU A 16 -16.32 -7.24 47.09
CA LEU A 16 -17.02 -5.99 46.73
C LEU A 16 -16.94 -5.72 45.23
N LYS A 17 -17.93 -5.01 44.66
CA LYS A 17 -17.89 -4.52 43.27
C LYS A 17 -16.66 -3.63 43.09
N ALA A 18 -15.82 -3.94 42.11
CA ALA A 18 -14.70 -3.08 41.75
C ALA A 18 -15.21 -1.78 41.14
N HIS A 19 -14.56 -0.67 41.49
CA HIS A 19 -14.84 0.62 40.87
C HIS A 19 -14.10 0.73 39.53
N HIS A 20 -14.73 1.40 38.57
CA HIS A 20 -14.22 1.60 37.21
C HIS A 20 -13.64 3.01 37.07
N PHE A 21 -12.46 3.11 36.49
CA PHE A 21 -11.71 4.36 36.37
C PHE A 21 -11.08 4.48 34.99
N THR A 22 -10.79 5.72 34.60
CA THR A 22 -10.01 6.05 33.41
C THR A 22 -8.64 6.56 33.85
N SER A 23 -7.57 6.01 33.30
CA SER A 23 -6.19 6.44 33.56
C SER A 23 -5.95 7.81 32.93
N SER A 24 -5.40 8.73 33.73
CA SER A 24 -4.92 10.05 33.31
C SER A 24 -3.39 10.11 33.25
N THR A 25 -2.71 8.97 33.31
CA THR A 25 -1.24 8.92 33.26
C THR A 25 -0.73 9.18 31.84
N PRO A 26 0.41 9.88 31.66
CA PRO A 26 0.98 10.11 30.33
C PRO A 26 1.31 8.81 29.56
N ALA A 27 1.63 7.73 30.27
CA ALA A 27 1.94 6.43 29.67
C ALA A 27 0.68 5.66 29.21
N ASN A 28 -0.48 5.90 29.84
CA ASN A 28 -1.72 5.20 29.52
C ASN A 28 -2.92 6.18 29.52
N PRO A 29 -2.92 7.24 28.68
CA PRO A 29 -3.98 8.22 28.69
C PRO A 29 -5.29 7.61 28.18
N GLY A 30 -6.38 7.79 28.92
CA GLY A 30 -7.72 7.33 28.52
C GLY A 30 -7.98 5.82 28.68
N ARG A 31 -6.97 5.02 29.05
CA ARG A 31 -7.13 3.57 29.25
C ARG A 31 -7.93 3.29 30.52
N LYS A 32 -8.89 2.37 30.45
CA LYS A 32 -9.83 2.09 31.55
C LYS A 32 -9.38 0.92 32.41
N PHE A 33 -9.60 0.99 33.72
CA PHE A 33 -9.21 -0.06 34.66
C PHE A 33 -10.22 -0.20 35.80
N TYR A 34 -10.19 -1.35 36.46
CA TYR A 34 -10.96 -1.66 37.66
C TYR A 34 -10.04 -1.70 38.88
N LYS A 35 -10.50 -1.21 40.03
CA LYS A 35 -9.78 -1.40 41.31
C LYS A 35 -10.70 -1.57 42.52
N CYS A 36 -10.12 -2.04 43.62
CA CYS A 36 -10.83 -2.16 44.90
C CYS A 36 -11.46 -0.81 45.32
N PRO A 37 -12.73 -0.79 45.77
CA PRO A 37 -13.40 0.44 46.20
C PRO A 37 -12.94 0.92 47.59
N ARG A 38 -12.26 0.07 48.37
CA ARG A 38 -11.80 0.41 49.72
C ARG A 38 -10.67 1.44 49.69
N PRO A 39 -10.55 2.29 50.74
CA PRO A 39 -9.39 3.16 50.93
C PRO A 39 -8.07 2.38 50.90
N LYS A 40 -6.98 3.01 50.41
CA LYS A 40 -5.67 2.37 50.23
C LYS A 40 -5.19 1.58 51.45
N ILE A 41 -5.42 2.09 52.67
CA ILE A 41 -4.97 1.48 53.93
C ILE A 41 -5.59 0.10 54.19
N ILE A 42 -6.84 -0.11 53.74
CA ILE A 42 -7.61 -1.34 53.99
C ILE A 42 -8.03 -2.04 52.68
N SER A 43 -7.39 -1.63 51.58
CA SER A 43 -7.62 -2.15 50.24
C SER A 43 -7.01 -3.53 50.09
N CYS A 44 -7.61 -4.38 49.25
CA CYS A 44 -7.01 -5.68 48.91
C CYS A 44 -6.06 -5.61 47.70
N ASP A 45 -5.74 -4.40 47.22
CA ASP A 45 -4.87 -4.11 46.08
C ASP A 45 -5.31 -4.76 44.76
N PHE A 46 -6.61 -5.05 44.63
CA PHE A 46 -7.17 -5.50 43.36
C PHE A 46 -7.08 -4.36 42.34
N TRP A 47 -6.50 -4.66 41.18
CA TRP A 47 -6.37 -3.75 40.05
C TRP A 47 -6.24 -4.56 38.75
N GLU A 48 -7.02 -4.24 37.72
CA GLU A 48 -6.97 -4.89 36.40
C GLU A 48 -7.35 -3.90 35.29
N TRP A 49 -6.73 -4.03 34.11
CA TRP A 49 -7.13 -3.25 32.94
C TRP A 49 -8.47 -3.74 32.36
N GLU A 50 -9.30 -2.81 31.90
CA GLU A 50 -10.43 -3.10 31.02
C GLU A 50 -9.94 -3.15 29.57
N ASP A 51 -8.99 -4.04 29.29
CA ASP A 51 -8.64 -4.30 27.91
C ASP A 51 -9.73 -5.17 27.31
N LYS A 52 -10.23 -4.78 26.14
CA LYS A 52 -11.06 -5.68 25.35
C LYS A 52 -10.17 -6.83 24.92
N ILE A 53 -10.39 -8.02 25.49
CA ILE A 53 -9.92 -9.24 24.86
C ILE A 53 -10.60 -9.26 23.49
N LEU A 54 -9.83 -9.01 22.43
CA LEU A 54 -10.31 -9.24 21.07
C LEU A 54 -10.75 -10.70 21.07
N CYS A 55 -12.04 -10.95 20.88
CA CYS A 55 -12.54 -12.32 20.91
C CYS A 55 -11.78 -13.13 19.85
N ASP A 56 -11.66 -14.43 20.06
CA ASP A 56 -10.90 -15.31 19.16
C ASP A 56 -11.31 -15.15 17.68
N SER A 57 -12.57 -14.79 17.43
CA SER A 57 -13.08 -14.46 16.09
C SER A 57 -12.39 -13.25 15.47
N ALA A 58 -12.19 -12.15 16.21
CA ALA A 58 -11.53 -10.95 15.72
C ALA A 58 -10.03 -11.19 15.48
N MET A 59 -9.37 -12.00 16.32
CA MET A 59 -7.97 -12.36 16.13
C MET A 59 -7.77 -13.25 14.89
N THR A 60 -8.69 -14.18 14.66
CA THR A 60 -8.70 -15.04 13.46
C THR A 60 -8.87 -14.20 12.20
N GLU A 61 -9.78 -13.23 12.23
CA GLU A 61 -10.02 -12.30 11.12
C GLU A 61 -8.79 -11.43 10.82
N ILE A 62 -8.16 -10.86 11.86
CA ILE A 62 -6.92 -10.08 11.71
C ILE A 62 -5.82 -10.93 11.05
N THR A 63 -5.63 -12.17 11.52
CA THR A 63 -4.60 -13.06 11.00
C THR A 63 -4.87 -13.44 9.54
N GLY A 64 -6.13 -13.70 9.18
CA GLY A 64 -6.54 -13.97 7.80
C GLY A 64 -6.35 -12.77 6.87
N LEU A 65 -6.61 -11.56 7.36
CA LEU A 65 -6.36 -10.33 6.60
C LEU A 65 -4.85 -10.08 6.41
N THR A 66 -4.03 -10.33 7.45
CA THR A 66 -2.57 -10.18 7.35
C THR A 66 -1.98 -11.14 6.32
N SER A 67 -2.38 -12.42 6.32
CA SER A 67 -1.87 -13.38 5.33
C SER A 67 -2.30 -13.01 3.89
N SER A 68 -3.54 -12.56 3.72
CA SER A 68 -4.03 -12.11 2.41
C SER A 68 -3.27 -10.88 1.90
N LEU A 69 -2.95 -9.94 2.80
CA LEU A 69 -2.13 -8.77 2.47
C LEU A 69 -0.73 -9.17 2.00
N ASP A 70 -0.11 -10.15 2.65
CA ASP A 70 1.22 -10.64 2.27
C ASP A 70 1.22 -11.27 0.86
N VAL A 71 0.22 -12.09 0.55
CA VAL A 71 0.05 -12.68 -0.79
C VAL A 71 -0.07 -11.58 -1.86
N VAL A 72 -0.94 -10.59 -1.63
CA VAL A 72 -1.13 -9.47 -2.57
C VAL A 72 0.16 -8.66 -2.75
N ASN A 73 0.93 -8.45 -1.68
CA ASN A 73 2.20 -7.72 -1.77
C ASN A 73 3.25 -8.47 -2.59
N ILE A 74 3.32 -9.81 -2.48
CA ILE A 74 4.22 -10.65 -3.27
C ILE A 74 3.85 -10.60 -4.75
N GLU A 75 2.56 -10.78 -5.08
CA GLU A 75 2.09 -10.69 -6.47
C GLU A 75 2.37 -9.31 -7.08
N ARG A 76 2.12 -8.24 -6.31
CA ARG A 76 2.42 -6.87 -6.73
C ARG A 76 3.90 -6.67 -7.00
N TYR A 77 4.79 -7.26 -6.20
CA TYR A 77 6.24 -7.19 -6.44
C TYR A 77 6.61 -7.86 -7.77
N LYS A 78 6.11 -9.08 -8.00
CA LYS A 78 6.38 -9.84 -9.23
C LYS A 78 5.87 -9.11 -10.48
N LEU A 79 4.64 -8.61 -10.44
CA LEU A 79 4.06 -7.85 -11.54
C LEU A 79 4.86 -6.57 -11.85
N ARG A 80 5.40 -5.91 -10.81
CA ARG A 80 6.25 -4.72 -11.02
C ARG A 80 7.54 -5.07 -11.75
N GLU A 81 8.19 -6.18 -11.43
CA GLU A 81 9.39 -6.63 -12.15
C GLU A 81 9.09 -6.94 -13.62
N GLU A 82 7.99 -7.65 -13.90
CA GLU A 82 7.55 -7.94 -15.28
C GLU A 82 7.27 -6.66 -16.08
N VAL A 83 6.61 -5.67 -15.45
CA VAL A 83 6.36 -4.36 -16.07
C VAL A 83 7.66 -3.61 -16.37
N ILE A 84 8.65 -3.68 -15.47
CA ILE A 84 9.97 -3.07 -15.70
C ILE A 84 10.63 -3.72 -16.92
N SER A 85 10.68 -5.06 -16.98
CA SER A 85 11.27 -5.78 -18.11
C SER A 85 10.57 -5.46 -19.44
N MET A 86 9.25 -5.44 -19.45
CA MET A 86 8.46 -5.10 -20.64
C MET A 86 8.72 -3.66 -21.10
N LYS A 87 8.83 -2.72 -20.15
CA LYS A 87 9.12 -1.32 -20.46
C LYS A 87 10.49 -1.15 -21.10
N ASP A 88 11.50 -1.84 -20.60
CA ASP A 88 12.87 -1.80 -21.14
C ASP A 88 12.92 -2.34 -22.57
N MET A 89 12.24 -3.47 -22.83
CA MET A 89 12.11 -4.01 -24.19
C MET A 89 11.41 -3.02 -25.13
N ASN A 90 10.26 -2.48 -24.73
CA ASN A 90 9.51 -1.53 -25.55
C ASN A 90 10.32 -0.24 -25.80
N GLN A 91 11.07 0.23 -24.82
CA GLN A 91 11.97 1.37 -24.98
C GLN A 91 13.10 1.07 -25.98
N SER A 92 13.67 -0.14 -25.94
CA SER A 92 14.69 -0.55 -26.91
C SER A 92 14.13 -0.62 -28.34
N GLU A 93 12.91 -1.12 -28.49
CA GLU A 93 12.20 -1.18 -29.76
C GLU A 93 11.92 0.22 -30.30
N ALA A 94 11.41 1.13 -29.45
CA ALA A 94 11.19 2.53 -29.81
C ALA A 94 12.50 3.23 -30.26
N ASN A 95 13.61 2.99 -29.56
CA ASN A 95 14.92 3.54 -29.95
C ASN A 95 15.39 2.99 -31.32
N ASN A 96 15.17 1.70 -31.58
CA ASN A 96 15.50 1.07 -32.86
C ASN A 96 14.66 1.61 -34.01
N VAL A 97 13.35 1.81 -33.78
CA VAL A 97 12.43 2.45 -34.74
C VAL A 97 12.89 3.86 -35.04
N GLY A 98 13.20 4.68 -34.03
CA GLY A 98 13.71 6.04 -34.24
C GLY A 98 15.00 6.07 -35.08
N LYS A 99 15.94 5.16 -34.80
CA LYS A 99 17.17 5.03 -35.60
C LYS A 99 16.89 4.62 -37.05
N LEU A 100 15.89 3.78 -37.29
CA LEU A 100 15.48 3.39 -38.63
C LEU A 100 14.83 4.57 -39.36
N GLU A 101 13.98 5.34 -38.67
CA GLU A 101 13.35 6.54 -39.22
C GLU A 101 14.38 7.60 -39.64
N GLU A 102 15.44 7.81 -38.85
CA GLU A 102 16.56 8.69 -39.24
C GLU A 102 17.23 8.23 -40.53
N ARG A 103 17.51 6.93 -40.67
CA ARG A 103 18.10 6.35 -41.88
C ARG A 103 17.17 6.47 -43.09
N VAL A 104 15.87 6.23 -42.90
CA VAL A 104 14.86 6.38 -43.94
C VAL A 104 14.76 7.83 -44.38
N SER A 105 14.78 8.78 -43.45
CA SER A 105 14.78 10.21 -43.73
C SER A 105 16.02 10.62 -44.55
N LEU A 106 17.20 10.13 -44.16
CA LEU A 106 18.44 10.36 -44.91
C LEU A 106 18.36 9.82 -46.33
N LEU A 107 17.88 8.58 -46.52
CA LEU A 107 17.71 7.99 -47.84
C LEU A 107 16.72 8.78 -48.71
N LYS A 108 15.59 9.21 -48.14
CA LYS A 108 14.62 10.07 -48.83
C LYS A 108 15.25 11.38 -49.30
N MET A 109 16.05 12.03 -48.45
CA MET A 109 16.76 13.27 -48.81
C MET A 109 17.73 13.08 -49.98
N LEU A 110 18.47 11.97 -50.02
CA LEU A 110 19.38 11.65 -51.13
C LEU A 110 18.63 11.42 -52.44
N ILE A 111 17.50 10.71 -52.40
CA ILE A 111 16.66 10.48 -53.58
C ILE A 111 16.16 11.81 -54.13
N ILE A 112 15.61 12.68 -53.27
CA ILE A 112 15.09 14.00 -53.70
C ILE A 112 16.21 14.84 -54.33
N ALA A 113 17.40 14.88 -53.72
CA ALA A 113 18.54 15.62 -54.26
C ALA A 113 18.98 15.08 -55.63
N SER A 114 19.02 13.76 -55.80
CA SER A 114 19.36 13.12 -57.07
C SER A 114 18.36 13.45 -58.17
N TRP A 115 17.05 13.39 -57.87
CA TRP A 115 16.00 13.78 -58.82
C TRP A 115 16.10 15.26 -59.24
N ALA A 116 16.38 16.17 -58.30
CA ALA A 116 16.55 17.58 -58.61
C ALA A 116 17.73 17.84 -59.57
N LEU A 117 18.87 17.19 -59.33
CA LEU A 117 20.04 17.28 -60.20
C LEU A 117 19.77 16.68 -61.58
N PHE A 118 19.12 15.50 -61.63
CA PHE A 118 18.78 14.83 -62.88
C PHE A 118 17.82 15.66 -63.74
N LEU A 119 16.74 16.17 -63.15
CA LEU A 119 15.77 17.03 -63.83
C LEU A 119 16.42 18.34 -64.31
N GLY A 120 17.28 18.95 -63.49
CA GLY A 120 18.01 20.16 -63.88
C GLY A 120 18.93 19.92 -65.08
N PHE A 121 19.70 18.82 -65.07
CA PHE A 121 20.57 18.43 -66.19
C PHE A 121 19.77 18.10 -67.46
N PHE A 122 18.67 17.36 -67.32
CA PHE A 122 17.81 16.98 -68.43
C PHE A 122 17.23 18.22 -69.13
N VAL A 123 16.67 19.17 -68.37
CA VAL A 123 16.15 20.43 -68.91
C VAL A 123 17.25 21.23 -69.61
N ALA A 124 18.42 21.37 -69.00
CA ALA A 124 19.55 22.08 -69.61
C ALA A 124 20.03 21.43 -70.92
N SER A 125 19.95 20.10 -71.01
CA SER A 125 20.34 19.34 -72.21
C SER A 125 19.31 19.45 -73.34
N VAL A 126 18.01 19.53 -73.01
CA VAL A 126 16.93 19.71 -73.99
C VAL A 126 16.86 21.15 -74.51
N MET A 127 17.24 22.14 -73.69
CA MET A 127 17.26 23.56 -74.07
C MET A 127 18.53 23.99 -74.84
N LYS A 128 19.39 23.05 -75.21
CA LYS A 128 20.64 23.29 -75.94
C LYS A 128 20.55 22.75 -77.36
#